data_AF-A0A3D2TJ16-F1
#
_entry.id   AF-A0A3D2TJ16-F1
#
_cell.length_a   1.000
_cell.length_b   1.000
_cell.length_c   1.000
_cell.angle_alpha   90.00
_cell.angle_beta   90.00
_cell.angle_gamma   90.00
#
_symmetry.space_group_name_H-M   'P 1'
#
loop_
_entity.id
_entity.type
_entity.pdbx_description
1 polymer ?
#
loop_
_entity_poly.entity_id
_entity_poly.type
_entity_poly.pdbx_seq_one_letter_code
_entity_poly.pdbx_strand_id
1 'polypeptide(L)'
;MPRFKDFSVWAGVQGFRGPRDFIPAGQSNSNFGFHQGFNLSGRAPLVGMLFPQLSYQLGYQAAQSRLHGTLTSTNDRSQQFVTAGLFRRVNTGLQFGVVWDLLEDDLVSSFDLQQIRSEFSLKSPRGHEIGFWSAASTNTSMAGGVSYETTNQYAGFYRRNFGNSYEARVWGGGTDQNEGIVGAEFYAPLSNRWSVRSAFNYLITDSANGPAAVQEESWNVGISVVWHLGRNARRGCQSPFRPLFSVADNGWMFVDRQ
;
A
#
# COMPACT_ATOMS: atom_id res chain seq x y z
N MET A 1 11.35 13.40 23.37
CA MET A 1 11.36 12.33 22.34
C MET A 1 9.93 11.92 22.01
N PRO A 2 9.54 11.83 20.72
CA PRO A 2 8.26 11.25 20.34
C PRO A 2 8.16 9.82 20.88
N ARG A 3 7.15 9.54 21.70
CA ARG A 3 6.91 8.19 22.23
C ARG A 3 6.06 7.43 21.21
N PHE A 4 6.69 6.51 20.47
CA PHE A 4 5.95 5.56 19.64
C PHE A 4 5.09 4.64 20.53
N LYS A 5 3.94 4.22 20.01
CA LYS A 5 2.90 3.44 20.72
C LYS A 5 2.62 2.11 20.06
N ASP A 6 2.85 2.03 18.76
CA ASP A 6 2.74 0.81 17.99
C ASP A 6 3.95 0.68 17.07
N PHE A 7 4.43 -0.55 16.94
CA PHE A 7 5.53 -0.90 16.06
C PHE A 7 5.33 -2.33 15.58
N SER A 8 5.36 -2.49 14.26
CA SER A 8 5.25 -3.78 13.60
C SER A 8 6.33 -3.92 12.54
N VAL A 9 6.82 -5.15 12.37
CA VAL A 9 7.68 -5.52 11.24
C VAL A 9 7.07 -6.70 10.51
N TRP A 10 7.32 -6.83 9.23
CA TRP A 10 6.84 -7.96 8.43
C TRP A 10 7.87 -8.40 7.41
N ALA A 11 7.68 -9.64 6.99
CA ALA A 11 8.32 -10.21 5.83
C ALA A 11 7.32 -11.13 5.11
N GLY A 12 7.50 -11.32 3.82
CA GLY A 12 6.62 -12.19 3.03
C GLY A 12 6.94 -12.16 1.56
N VAL A 13 5.99 -12.66 0.77
CA VAL A 13 6.10 -12.77 -0.69
C VAL A 13 5.08 -11.88 -1.37
N GLN A 14 5.42 -11.45 -2.57
CA GLN A 14 4.54 -10.66 -3.41
C GLN A 14 4.70 -11.06 -4.87
N GLY A 15 3.62 -10.88 -5.62
CA GLY A 15 3.58 -10.85 -7.07
C GLY A 15 3.04 -9.51 -7.52
N PHE A 16 3.62 -8.89 -8.53
CA PHE A 16 3.04 -7.69 -9.12
C PHE A 16 3.38 -7.55 -10.60
N ARG A 17 2.61 -6.71 -11.27
CA ARG A 17 2.80 -6.31 -12.65
C ARG A 17 2.37 -4.86 -12.82
N GLY A 18 3.06 -4.15 -13.70
CA GLY A 18 2.65 -2.86 -14.23
C GLY A 18 3.35 -2.51 -15.54
N PRO A 19 3.12 -1.31 -16.09
CA PRO A 19 3.55 -0.92 -17.43
C PRO A 19 5.06 -0.82 -17.61
N ARG A 20 5.79 -0.65 -16.50
CA ARG A 20 7.26 -0.63 -16.50
C ARG A 20 7.89 -2.02 -16.64
N ASP A 21 7.09 -3.09 -16.55
CA ASP A 21 7.58 -4.46 -16.68
C ASP A 21 7.69 -4.94 -18.11
N PHE A 22 7.04 -4.22 -19.03
CA PHE A 22 7.09 -4.53 -20.45
C PHE A 22 8.39 -4.00 -21.08
N ILE A 23 9.34 -4.92 -21.32
CA ILE A 23 10.57 -4.63 -22.06
C ILE A 23 10.48 -5.33 -23.43
N PRO A 24 10.52 -4.59 -24.56
CA PRO A 24 10.31 -5.13 -25.91
C PRO A 24 11.25 -6.29 -26.32
N ALA A 25 12.37 -6.49 -25.60
CA ALA A 25 13.40 -7.47 -25.94
C ALA A 25 13.51 -8.67 -24.98
N GLY A 26 12.78 -8.75 -23.87
CA GLY A 26 13.02 -9.76 -22.82
C GLY A 26 11.77 -10.20 -22.09
N GLN A 27 11.24 -11.35 -22.51
CA GLN A 27 10.01 -11.98 -22.02
C GLN A 27 10.09 -12.39 -20.54
N SER A 28 9.98 -11.44 -19.62
CA SER A 28 9.55 -11.75 -18.25
C SER A 28 8.62 -10.66 -17.74
N ASN A 29 7.31 -10.93 -17.83
CA ASN A 29 6.24 -10.11 -17.30
C ASN A 29 5.92 -10.46 -15.83
N SER A 30 6.78 -11.24 -15.17
CA SER A 30 6.51 -11.82 -13.86
C SER A 30 7.46 -11.25 -12.81
N ASN A 31 6.95 -10.36 -11.96
CA ASN A 31 7.67 -9.96 -10.76
C ASN A 31 7.15 -10.76 -9.57
N PHE A 32 7.76 -11.91 -9.35
CA PHE A 32 7.68 -12.59 -8.06
C PHE A 32 8.90 -12.21 -7.21
N GLY A 33 8.69 -12.06 -5.91
CA GLY A 33 9.79 -12.00 -4.97
C GLY A 33 9.33 -11.74 -3.54
N PHE A 34 10.21 -11.10 -2.78
CA PHE A 34 10.05 -10.92 -1.34
C PHE A 34 9.82 -9.44 -1.02
N HIS A 35 9.13 -9.19 0.07
CA HIS A 35 9.06 -7.86 0.66
C HIS A 35 9.28 -7.94 2.17
N GLN A 36 9.79 -6.86 2.74
CA GLN A 36 9.99 -6.72 4.16
C GLN A 36 9.88 -5.25 4.55
N GLY A 37 9.40 -4.98 5.75
CA GLY A 37 9.17 -3.61 6.16
C GLY A 37 8.83 -3.47 7.61
N PHE A 38 8.65 -2.22 8.00
CA PHE A 38 8.17 -1.85 9.32
C PHE A 38 7.19 -0.69 9.25
N ASN A 39 6.33 -0.61 10.25
CA ASN A 39 5.37 0.48 10.41
C ASN A 39 5.32 0.85 11.88
N LEU A 40 5.54 2.13 12.14
CA LEU A 40 5.56 2.70 13.48
C LEU A 40 4.60 3.86 13.55
N SER A 41 4.01 4.03 14.72
CA SER A 41 3.05 5.09 14.94
C SER A 41 3.00 5.47 16.41
N GLY A 42 2.49 6.66 16.67
CA GLY A 42 2.37 7.19 18.01
C GLY A 42 1.55 8.46 18.04
N ARG A 43 1.58 9.14 19.17
CA ARG A 43 0.89 10.42 19.34
C ARG A 43 1.62 11.50 18.54
N ALA A 44 0.92 12.24 17.69
CA ALA A 44 1.52 13.28 16.86
C ALA A 44 2.23 14.34 17.74
N PRO A 45 3.52 14.63 17.53
CA PRO A 45 4.21 15.70 18.26
C PRO A 45 3.71 17.06 17.78
N LEU A 46 3.56 18.03 18.70
CA LEU A 46 3.08 19.41 18.48
C LEU A 46 1.62 19.51 17.96
N VAL A 47 1.30 18.90 16.82
CA VAL A 47 -0.06 18.83 16.26
C VAL A 47 -1.00 18.08 17.22
N GLY A 48 -0.52 17.05 17.90
CA GLY A 48 -1.28 16.31 18.92
C GLY A 48 -1.51 17.07 20.23
N MET A 49 -0.97 18.29 20.38
CA MET A 49 -1.37 19.22 21.47
C MET A 49 -2.62 20.01 21.08
N LEU A 50 -2.71 20.46 19.82
CA LEU A 50 -3.87 21.17 19.28
C LEU A 50 -5.02 20.22 18.93
N PHE A 51 -4.69 19.01 18.47
CA PHE A 51 -5.62 17.98 18.05
C PHE A 51 -5.24 16.65 18.72
N PRO A 52 -5.65 16.42 19.99
CA PRO A 52 -5.21 15.26 20.79
C PRO A 52 -5.62 13.91 20.24
N GLN A 53 -6.51 13.89 19.24
CA GLN A 53 -7.00 12.69 18.56
C GLN A 53 -6.17 12.31 17.33
N LEU A 54 -5.14 13.08 16.98
CA LEU A 54 -4.23 12.79 15.87
C LEU A 54 -3.02 11.96 16.30
N SER A 55 -2.76 10.93 15.51
CA SER A 55 -1.62 10.03 15.55
C SER A 55 -0.75 10.28 14.33
N TYR A 56 0.55 10.02 14.44
CA TYR A 56 1.46 10.00 13.30
C TYR A 56 1.77 8.56 12.88
N GLN A 57 2.13 8.38 11.61
CA GLN A 57 2.58 7.14 11.02
C GLN A 57 3.91 7.37 10.28
N LEU A 58 4.85 6.46 10.45
CA LEU A 58 6.06 6.35 9.63
C LEU A 58 6.28 4.88 9.28
N GLY A 59 6.53 4.59 8.02
CA GLY A 59 6.75 3.22 7.57
C GLY A 59 7.68 3.15 6.39
N TYR A 60 8.31 1.98 6.26
CA TYR A 60 9.24 1.67 5.20
C TYR A 60 8.99 0.24 4.73
N GLN A 61 9.08 0.02 3.43
CA GLN A 61 9.04 -1.31 2.84
C GLN A 61 10.08 -1.43 1.73
N ALA A 62 10.86 -2.50 1.76
CA ALA A 62 11.70 -2.90 0.66
C ALA A 62 11.09 -4.13 -0.03
N ALA A 63 11.23 -4.18 -1.34
CA ALA A 63 10.68 -5.18 -2.23
C ALA A 63 11.78 -5.63 -3.18
N GLN A 64 12.08 -6.93 -3.20
CA GLN A 64 12.97 -7.52 -4.20
C GLN A 64 12.17 -8.39 -5.15
N SER A 65 12.47 -8.31 -6.44
CA SER A 65 11.89 -9.16 -7.48
C SER A 65 12.94 -9.47 -8.54
N ARG A 66 12.64 -10.43 -9.44
CA ARG A 66 13.58 -10.89 -10.48
C ARG A 66 14.91 -11.36 -9.87
N LEU A 67 14.84 -12.20 -8.84
CA LEU A 67 15.99 -12.65 -8.02
C LEU A 67 17.11 -13.36 -8.81
N HIS A 68 16.81 -13.81 -10.02
CA HIS A 68 17.77 -14.42 -10.95
C HIS A 68 17.78 -13.70 -12.31
N GLY A 69 17.33 -12.45 -12.32
CA GLY A 69 17.18 -11.65 -13.52
C GLY A 69 16.06 -12.12 -14.46
N THR A 70 16.24 -11.85 -15.74
CA THR A 70 15.38 -12.25 -16.85
C THR A 70 16.22 -12.96 -17.91
N LEU A 71 15.60 -13.46 -18.98
CA LEU A 71 16.33 -14.05 -20.12
C LEU A 71 17.34 -13.09 -20.77
N THR A 72 17.25 -11.78 -20.51
CA THR A 72 18.06 -10.74 -21.15
C THR A 72 18.85 -9.87 -20.18
N SER A 73 18.73 -10.11 -18.87
CA SER A 73 19.43 -9.34 -17.84
C SER A 73 19.69 -10.21 -16.61
N THR A 74 20.86 -10.06 -15.98
CA THR A 74 21.20 -10.75 -14.73
C THR A 74 20.85 -9.95 -13.48
N ASN A 75 20.32 -8.72 -13.64
CA ASN A 75 20.06 -7.82 -12.53
C ASN A 75 18.77 -8.19 -11.79
N ASP A 76 18.82 -8.11 -10.47
CA ASP A 76 17.64 -8.05 -9.62
C ASP A 76 16.97 -6.67 -9.69
N ARG A 77 15.71 -6.59 -9.27
CA ARG A 77 14.99 -5.32 -9.10
C ARG A 77 14.68 -5.12 -7.63
N SER A 78 15.09 -3.98 -7.11
CA SER A 78 14.76 -3.48 -5.78
C SER A 78 13.80 -2.29 -5.89
N GLN A 79 12.82 -2.28 -5.01
CA GLN A 79 11.92 -1.15 -4.84
C GLN A 79 11.84 -0.80 -3.37
N GLN A 80 11.92 0.50 -3.07
CA GLN A 80 11.84 1.02 -1.72
C GLN A 80 10.63 1.94 -1.63
N PHE A 81 9.86 1.76 -0.56
CA PHE A 81 8.66 2.52 -0.29
C PHE A 81 8.79 3.20 1.06
N VAL A 82 8.44 4.47 1.13
CA VAL A 82 8.32 5.23 2.37
C VAL A 82 6.89 5.74 2.49
N THR A 83 6.31 5.64 3.69
CA THR A 83 5.00 6.21 4.00
C THR A 83 5.12 7.06 5.26
N ALA A 84 4.69 8.31 5.19
CA ALA A 84 4.69 9.22 6.33
C ALA A 84 3.38 10.02 6.38
N GLY A 85 2.77 10.16 7.56
CA GLY A 85 1.58 11.00 7.65
C GLY A 85 0.89 11.05 9.01
N LEU A 86 -0.33 11.55 8.97
CA LEU A 86 -1.17 11.83 10.13
C LEU A 86 -2.53 11.17 9.97
N PHE A 87 -3.07 10.64 11.05
CA PHE A 87 -4.37 9.99 11.04
C PHE A 87 -5.09 10.11 12.37
N ARG A 88 -6.41 9.95 12.33
CA ARG A 88 -7.30 9.82 13.47
C ARG A 88 -8.03 8.49 13.36
N ARG A 89 -7.70 7.54 14.22
CA ARG A 89 -8.37 6.23 14.32
C ARG A 89 -9.29 6.22 15.55
N VAL A 90 -10.52 5.74 15.38
CA VAL A 90 -11.52 5.68 16.46
C VAL A 90 -12.14 4.28 16.56
N ASN A 91 -12.82 4.02 17.69
CA ASN A 91 -13.59 2.78 17.85
C ASN A 91 -14.97 2.89 17.18
N THR A 92 -15.56 4.08 17.20
CA THR A 92 -16.87 4.39 16.62
C THR A 92 -16.85 5.83 16.13
N GLY A 93 -17.47 6.10 14.98
CA GLY A 93 -17.62 7.42 14.40
C GLY A 93 -16.62 7.66 13.27
N LEU A 94 -16.29 8.95 13.07
CA LEU A 94 -15.47 9.39 11.97
C LEU A 94 -14.01 8.98 12.13
N GLN A 95 -13.38 8.51 11.06
CA GLN A 95 -11.96 8.18 10.96
C GLN A 95 -11.42 8.79 9.67
N PHE A 96 -10.21 9.34 9.74
CA PHE A 96 -9.59 9.92 8.56
C PHE A 96 -8.07 9.97 8.70
N GLY A 97 -7.38 10.16 7.60
CA GLY A 97 -5.97 10.48 7.61
C GLY A 97 -5.46 10.83 6.22
N VAL A 98 -4.20 11.24 6.19
CA VAL A 98 -3.46 11.54 4.98
C VAL A 98 -2.01 11.10 5.18
N VAL A 99 -1.44 10.48 4.17
CA VAL A 99 -0.04 10.09 4.09
C VAL A 99 0.56 10.58 2.79
N TRP A 100 1.84 10.88 2.84
CA TRP A 100 2.71 11.01 1.69
C TRP A 100 3.45 9.68 1.52
N ASP A 101 3.43 9.16 0.31
CA ASP A 101 4.13 7.94 -0.08
C ASP A 101 5.21 8.28 -1.12
N LEU A 102 6.36 7.62 -1.01
CA LEU A 102 7.49 7.71 -1.94
C LEU A 102 7.84 6.30 -2.41
N LEU A 103 8.05 6.13 -3.71
CA LEU A 103 8.62 4.96 -4.35
C LEU A 103 9.97 5.33 -4.96
N GLU A 104 11.00 4.53 -4.68
CA GLU A 104 12.28 4.53 -5.39
C GLU A 104 12.47 3.16 -6.05
N ASP A 105 12.80 3.14 -7.34
CA ASP A 105 12.89 1.91 -8.14
C ASP A 105 14.15 1.89 -9.02
N ASP A 106 14.88 0.76 -9.04
CA ASP A 106 16.22 0.64 -9.63
C ASP A 106 16.37 -0.34 -10.82
N LEU A 107 15.29 -0.73 -11.52
CA LEU A 107 15.37 -1.77 -12.58
C LEU A 107 16.29 -1.50 -13.78
N VAL A 108 16.22 -0.31 -14.40
CA VAL A 108 17.03 0.06 -15.59
C VAL A 108 17.66 1.44 -15.41
N SER A 109 16.88 2.39 -14.91
CA SER A 109 17.33 3.70 -14.44
C SER A 109 16.61 4.01 -13.13
N SER A 110 17.34 4.55 -12.16
CA SER A 110 16.78 4.99 -10.88
C SER A 110 15.79 6.13 -11.12
N PHE A 111 14.58 6.01 -10.58
CA PHE A 111 13.63 7.11 -10.54
C PHE A 111 12.79 7.06 -9.27
N ASP A 112 12.26 8.22 -8.90
CA ASP A 112 11.41 8.40 -7.74
C ASP A 112 10.00 8.87 -8.12
N LEU A 113 8.99 8.28 -7.50
CA LEU A 113 7.60 8.68 -7.61
C LEU A 113 7.00 8.97 -6.25
N GLN A 114 6.09 9.93 -6.21
CA GLN A 114 5.50 10.44 -4.99
C GLN A 114 3.99 10.59 -5.17
N GLN A 115 3.23 10.14 -4.16
CA GLN A 115 1.79 10.35 -4.11
C GLN A 115 1.33 10.82 -2.74
N ILE A 116 0.18 11.48 -2.71
CA ILE A 116 -0.58 11.77 -1.48
C ILE A 116 -1.76 10.81 -1.43
N ARG A 117 -1.83 10.01 -0.37
CA ARG A 117 -2.92 9.07 -0.14
C ARG A 117 -3.76 9.47 1.05
N SER A 118 -5.07 9.51 0.87
CA SER A 118 -6.03 9.92 1.89
C SER A 118 -7.08 8.84 2.12
N GLU A 119 -7.59 8.76 3.34
CA GLU A 119 -8.69 7.86 3.71
C GLU A 119 -9.66 8.62 4.61
N PHE A 120 -10.95 8.43 4.36
CA PHE A 120 -12.05 8.94 5.17
C PHE A 120 -13.08 7.83 5.35
N SER A 121 -13.54 7.60 6.58
CA SER A 121 -14.46 6.50 6.88
C SER A 121 -15.33 6.76 8.10
N LEU A 122 -16.46 6.05 8.15
CA LEU A 122 -17.37 6.02 9.28
C LEU A 122 -17.44 4.61 9.83
N LYS A 123 -17.05 4.45 11.10
CA LYS A 123 -17.03 3.17 11.81
C LYS A 123 -18.21 3.02 12.76
N SER A 124 -18.91 1.91 12.65
CA SER A 124 -20.02 1.54 13.54
C SER A 124 -19.52 0.82 14.80
N PRO A 125 -20.29 0.84 15.91
CA PRO A 125 -19.96 0.08 17.12
C PRO A 125 -19.85 -1.44 16.89
N ARG A 126 -20.49 -1.95 15.84
CA ARG A 126 -20.51 -3.39 15.48
C ARG A 126 -19.34 -3.81 14.59
N GLY A 127 -18.36 -2.93 14.36
CA GLY A 127 -17.16 -3.23 13.59
C GLY A 127 -17.30 -3.09 12.07
N HIS A 128 -18.47 -2.69 11.57
CA HIS A 128 -18.65 -2.28 10.17
C HIS A 128 -18.07 -0.90 9.94
N GLU A 129 -17.45 -0.70 8.80
CA GLU A 129 -16.85 0.57 8.41
C GLU A 129 -17.04 0.76 6.91
N ILE A 130 -17.54 1.93 6.53
CA ILE A 130 -17.70 2.35 5.13
C ILE A 130 -16.86 3.59 4.95
N GLY A 131 -16.14 3.68 3.84
CA GLY A 131 -15.31 4.84 3.59
C GLY A 131 -14.92 4.99 2.14
N PHE A 132 -14.07 5.97 1.94
CA PHE A 132 -13.49 6.37 0.68
C PHE A 132 -11.98 6.54 0.88
N TRP A 133 -11.19 6.14 -0.09
CA TRP A 133 -9.77 6.45 -0.15
C TRP A 133 -9.40 6.97 -1.53
N SER A 134 -8.37 7.81 -1.57
CA SER A 134 -7.79 8.30 -2.81
C SER A 134 -6.28 8.33 -2.75
N ALA A 135 -5.62 8.21 -3.89
CA ALA A 135 -4.20 8.45 -4.07
C ALA A 135 -4.02 9.38 -5.27
N ALA A 136 -3.23 10.44 -5.09
CA ALA A 136 -2.96 11.44 -6.11
C ALA A 136 -1.45 11.61 -6.34
N SER A 137 -1.03 11.51 -7.59
CA SER A 137 0.33 11.78 -8.06
C SER A 137 0.77 13.20 -7.72
N THR A 138 2.05 13.36 -7.41
CA THR A 138 2.64 14.67 -7.09
C THR A 138 3.86 15.02 -7.92
N ASN A 139 4.44 14.04 -8.61
CA ASN A 139 5.56 14.25 -9.52
C ASN A 139 5.48 13.30 -10.71
N THR A 140 6.27 13.62 -11.73
CA THR A 140 6.59 12.72 -12.84
C THR A 140 8.09 12.50 -12.83
N SER A 141 8.53 11.37 -13.37
CA SER A 141 9.96 11.07 -13.47
C SER A 141 10.26 10.30 -14.76
N MET A 142 11.44 10.55 -15.33
CA MET A 142 11.82 10.00 -16.63
C MET A 142 12.76 8.80 -16.47
N ALA A 143 12.45 7.70 -17.15
CA ALA A 143 13.27 6.51 -17.19
C ALA A 143 13.36 5.99 -18.64
N GLY A 144 14.57 5.87 -19.19
CA GLY A 144 14.78 5.38 -20.55
C GLY A 144 14.10 6.20 -21.65
N GLY A 145 13.92 7.51 -21.44
CA GLY A 145 13.25 8.41 -22.39
C GLY A 145 11.71 8.40 -22.33
N VAL A 146 11.12 7.66 -21.41
CA VAL A 146 9.67 7.61 -21.15
C VAL A 146 9.37 8.27 -19.79
N SER A 147 8.32 9.09 -19.73
CA SER A 147 7.84 9.72 -18.50
C SER A 147 6.89 8.78 -17.76
N TYR A 148 7.06 8.67 -16.45
CA TYR A 148 6.24 7.85 -15.57
C TYR A 148 5.66 8.68 -14.44
N GLU A 149 4.46 8.30 -14.01
CA GLU A 149 3.81 8.86 -12.83
C GLU A 149 3.03 7.78 -12.06
N THR A 150 2.56 8.10 -10.86
CA THR A 150 1.61 7.21 -10.18
C THR A 150 0.20 7.43 -10.70
N THR A 151 -0.54 6.35 -10.96
CA THR A 151 -1.94 6.46 -11.36
C THR A 151 -2.78 7.08 -10.23
N ASN A 152 -3.58 8.10 -10.56
CA ASN A 152 -4.51 8.66 -9.59
C ASN A 152 -5.64 7.65 -9.36
N GLN A 153 -5.91 7.29 -8.11
CA GLN A 153 -6.87 6.27 -7.74
C GLN A 153 -7.91 6.85 -6.79
N TYR A 154 -9.18 6.46 -6.96
CA TYR A 154 -10.24 6.79 -6.03
C TYR A 154 -11.21 5.63 -5.89
N ALA A 155 -11.47 5.19 -4.66
CA ALA A 155 -12.33 4.03 -4.43
C ALA A 155 -13.12 4.12 -3.13
N GLY A 156 -14.37 3.64 -3.21
CA GLY A 156 -15.19 3.34 -2.06
C GLY A 156 -14.79 1.99 -1.48
N PHE A 157 -14.84 1.86 -0.16
CA PHE A 157 -14.51 0.61 0.52
C PHE A 157 -15.51 0.26 1.62
N TYR A 158 -15.61 -1.05 1.84
CA TYR A 158 -16.25 -1.62 3.01
C TYR A 158 -15.23 -2.43 3.79
N ARG A 159 -15.11 -2.17 5.09
CA ARG A 159 -14.24 -2.87 6.02
C ARG A 159 -15.08 -3.47 7.14
N ARG A 160 -14.83 -4.74 7.44
CA ARG A 160 -15.42 -5.44 8.59
C ARG A 160 -14.32 -5.85 9.56
N ASN A 161 -14.38 -5.28 10.76
CA ASN A 161 -13.60 -5.72 11.90
C ASN A 161 -14.41 -6.78 12.65
N PHE A 162 -13.90 -8.00 12.69
CA PHE A 162 -14.46 -9.08 13.49
C PHE A 162 -13.83 -9.09 14.90
N GLY A 163 -14.36 -9.93 15.78
CA GLY A 163 -13.79 -10.13 17.12
C GLY A 163 -12.31 -10.51 17.04
N ASN A 164 -11.52 -10.17 18.07
CA ASN A 164 -10.07 -10.41 18.13
C ASN A 164 -9.23 -9.70 17.05
N SER A 165 -9.69 -8.58 16.49
CA SER A 165 -8.97 -7.79 15.47
C SER A 165 -8.80 -8.45 14.10
N TYR A 166 -9.55 -9.50 13.77
CA TYR A 166 -9.62 -9.96 12.37
C TYR A 166 -10.26 -8.87 11.52
N GLU A 167 -9.76 -8.65 10.31
CA GLU A 167 -10.22 -7.58 9.43
C GLU A 167 -10.32 -8.11 8.00
N ALA A 168 -11.40 -7.74 7.32
CA ALA A 168 -11.53 -7.88 5.88
C ALA A 168 -11.98 -6.55 5.30
N ARG A 169 -11.26 -6.05 4.31
CA ARG A 169 -11.56 -4.83 3.56
C ARG A 169 -11.68 -5.21 2.09
N VAL A 170 -12.70 -4.69 1.43
CA VAL A 170 -12.87 -4.77 -0.03
C VAL A 170 -13.15 -3.37 -0.56
N TRP A 171 -12.68 -3.06 -1.75
CA TRP A 171 -12.91 -1.77 -2.39
C TRP A 171 -13.12 -1.92 -3.90
N GLY A 172 -13.78 -0.91 -4.45
CA GLY A 172 -14.02 -0.73 -5.87
C GLY A 172 -14.08 0.76 -6.21
N GLY A 173 -13.58 1.13 -7.38
CA GLY A 173 -13.50 2.52 -7.80
C GLY A 173 -12.97 2.68 -9.22
N GLY A 174 -12.34 3.82 -9.48
CA GLY A 174 -11.69 4.08 -10.76
C GLY A 174 -10.42 4.91 -10.65
N THR A 175 -9.86 5.21 -11.82
CA THR A 175 -8.71 6.07 -12.03
C THR A 175 -9.11 7.34 -12.79
N ASP A 176 -8.22 8.31 -12.89
CA ASP A 176 -8.43 9.49 -13.72
C ASP A 176 -8.37 9.21 -15.23
N GLN A 177 -8.00 7.99 -15.61
CA GLN A 177 -7.90 7.53 -17.00
C GLN A 177 -9.07 6.63 -17.43
N ASN A 178 -10.21 6.71 -16.72
CA ASN A 178 -11.40 5.87 -16.97
C ASN A 178 -11.20 4.36 -16.77
N GLU A 179 -10.17 3.97 -16.02
CA GLU A 179 -9.92 2.57 -15.68
C GLU A 179 -10.64 2.21 -14.38
N GLY A 180 -10.98 0.93 -14.24
CA GLY A 180 -11.59 0.41 -13.01
C GLY A 180 -10.53 -0.03 -12.00
N ILE A 181 -10.83 0.03 -10.71
CA ILE A 181 -9.97 -0.58 -9.68
C ILE A 181 -10.78 -1.43 -8.73
N VAL A 182 -10.28 -2.62 -8.40
CA VAL A 182 -10.86 -3.51 -7.40
C VAL A 182 -9.77 -4.16 -6.56
N GLY A 183 -10.04 -4.33 -5.27
CA GLY A 183 -9.07 -4.98 -4.40
C GLY A 183 -9.64 -5.41 -3.07
N ALA A 184 -8.82 -6.13 -2.33
CA ALA A 184 -9.13 -6.55 -0.97
C ALA A 184 -7.88 -6.63 -0.09
N GLU A 185 -8.08 -6.45 1.21
CA GLU A 185 -7.07 -6.65 2.25
C GLU A 185 -7.67 -7.49 3.37
N PHE A 186 -6.91 -8.49 3.81
CA PHE A 186 -7.25 -9.38 4.90
C PHE A 186 -6.17 -9.32 5.97
N TYR A 187 -6.61 -9.25 7.22
CA TYR A 187 -5.72 -9.30 8.38
C TYR A 187 -6.25 -10.32 9.39
N ALA A 188 -5.39 -11.28 9.76
CA ALA A 188 -5.72 -12.38 10.65
C ALA A 188 -4.66 -12.52 11.75
N PRO A 189 -4.98 -12.19 13.01
CA PRO A 189 -4.05 -12.38 14.11
C PRO A 189 -3.96 -13.85 14.54
N LEU A 190 -2.77 -14.43 14.40
CA LEU A 190 -2.47 -15.80 14.81
C LEU A 190 -2.30 -15.90 16.33
N SER A 191 -1.59 -14.95 16.91
CA SER A 191 -1.36 -14.83 18.36
C SER A 191 -1.42 -13.36 18.79
N ASN A 192 -1.05 -13.05 20.04
CA ASN A 192 -0.94 -11.65 20.46
C ASN A 192 0.25 -10.92 19.79
N ARG A 193 1.25 -11.65 19.27
CA ARG A 193 2.46 -11.06 18.65
C ARG A 193 2.53 -11.24 17.14
N TRP A 194 1.80 -12.20 16.60
CA TRP A 194 1.91 -12.60 15.20
C TRP A 194 0.57 -12.47 14.50
N SER A 195 0.57 -11.93 13.30
CA SER A 195 -0.57 -11.90 12.40
C SER A 195 -0.15 -12.20 10.97
N VAL A 196 -1.11 -12.55 10.12
CA VAL A 196 -0.94 -12.62 8.68
C VAL A 196 -1.69 -11.44 8.06
N ARG A 197 -1.06 -10.77 7.10
CA ARG A 197 -1.69 -9.81 6.20
C ARG A 197 -1.66 -10.37 4.78
N SER A 198 -2.74 -10.23 4.04
CA SER A 198 -2.75 -10.46 2.60
C SER A 198 -3.53 -9.36 1.93
N ALA A 199 -3.09 -8.94 0.75
CA ALA A 199 -3.79 -7.95 -0.04
C ALA A 199 -3.67 -8.30 -1.51
N PHE A 200 -4.66 -7.88 -2.29
CA PHE A 200 -4.54 -7.78 -3.74
C PHE A 200 -5.20 -6.50 -4.22
N ASN A 201 -4.70 -5.97 -5.33
CA ASN A 201 -5.30 -4.84 -6.02
C ASN A 201 -5.15 -5.08 -7.53
N TYR A 202 -6.19 -4.77 -8.29
CA TYR A 202 -6.22 -4.95 -9.73
C TYR A 202 -6.79 -3.71 -10.40
N LEU A 203 -6.07 -3.23 -11.39
CA LEU A 203 -6.48 -2.13 -12.27
C LEU A 203 -6.97 -2.73 -13.58
N ILE A 204 -8.23 -2.44 -13.89
CA ILE A 204 -8.97 -2.91 -15.05
C ILE A 204 -8.79 -1.87 -16.16
N THR A 205 -7.94 -2.19 -17.14
CA THR A 205 -7.63 -1.30 -18.28
C THR A 205 -8.88 -0.99 -19.10
N ASP A 206 -8.94 0.19 -19.71
CA ASP A 206 -9.95 0.53 -20.71
C ASP A 206 -9.61 0.01 -22.12
N SER A 207 -8.33 -0.32 -22.34
CA SER A 207 -7.81 -0.92 -23.57
C SER A 207 -8.50 -2.23 -23.97
N ALA A 208 -8.77 -2.36 -25.27
CA ALA A 208 -9.27 -3.61 -25.84
C ALA A 208 -8.23 -4.74 -25.72
N ASN A 209 -8.71 -5.98 -25.52
CA ASN A 209 -7.86 -7.17 -25.44
C ASN A 209 -6.82 -7.21 -26.57
N GLY A 210 -5.53 -7.28 -26.19
CA GLY A 210 -4.43 -7.28 -27.14
C GLY A 210 -3.12 -6.83 -26.50
N PRO A 211 -2.05 -6.65 -27.30
CA PRO A 211 -0.74 -6.26 -26.79
C PRO A 211 -0.75 -4.94 -26.00
N ALA A 212 -1.63 -4.00 -26.33
CA ALA A 212 -1.79 -2.72 -25.61
C ALA A 212 -2.33 -2.93 -24.18
N ALA A 213 -3.46 -3.64 -24.04
CA ALA A 213 -4.01 -3.99 -22.71
C ALA A 213 -3.00 -4.77 -21.84
N VAL A 214 -2.18 -5.64 -22.46
CA VAL A 214 -1.13 -6.39 -21.76
C VAL A 214 0.02 -5.50 -21.27
N GLN A 215 0.22 -4.33 -21.90
CA GLN A 215 1.20 -3.32 -21.49
C GLN A 215 0.67 -2.43 -20.37
N GLU A 216 -0.62 -2.15 -20.33
CA GLU A 216 -1.25 -1.28 -19.32
C GLU A 216 -1.71 -2.08 -18.09
N GLU A 217 -1.84 -3.41 -18.20
CA GLU A 217 -2.26 -4.29 -17.11
C GLU A 217 -1.42 -4.11 -15.85
N SER A 218 -2.10 -3.76 -14.75
CA SER A 218 -1.47 -3.53 -13.45
C SER A 218 -2.18 -4.29 -12.34
N TRP A 219 -1.41 -5.08 -11.57
CA TRP A 219 -1.92 -5.82 -10.42
C TRP A 219 -0.86 -6.05 -9.37
N ASN A 220 -1.31 -6.30 -8.14
CA ASN A 220 -0.49 -6.76 -7.03
C ASN A 220 -1.23 -7.83 -6.24
N VAL A 221 -0.47 -8.80 -5.75
CA VAL A 221 -0.90 -9.72 -4.70
C VAL A 221 0.25 -9.92 -3.71
N GLY A 222 -0.06 -9.87 -2.42
CA GLY A 222 0.93 -10.03 -1.36
C GLY A 222 0.40 -10.84 -0.19
N ILE A 223 1.31 -11.56 0.46
CA ILE A 223 1.08 -12.18 1.76
C ILE A 223 2.30 -11.99 2.65
N SER A 224 2.07 -11.57 3.88
CA SER A 224 3.13 -11.26 4.84
C SER A 224 2.78 -11.80 6.22
N VAL A 225 3.81 -12.27 6.91
CA VAL A 225 3.76 -12.54 8.36
C VAL A 225 4.24 -11.29 9.07
N VAL A 226 3.45 -10.81 10.03
CA VAL A 226 3.68 -9.56 10.76
C VAL A 226 3.92 -9.86 12.22
N TRP A 227 5.01 -9.32 12.75
CA TRP A 227 5.34 -9.32 14.16
C TRP A 227 5.03 -7.97 14.80
N HIS A 228 4.43 -7.99 15.99
CA HIS A 228 3.97 -6.80 16.71
C HIS A 228 4.72 -6.63 18.03
N LEU A 229 5.49 -5.55 18.13
CA LEU A 229 6.10 -5.14 19.39
C LEU A 229 5.00 -4.62 20.32
N GLY A 230 4.88 -5.20 21.52
CA GLY A 230 3.85 -4.82 22.50
C GLY A 230 2.65 -5.77 22.60
N ARG A 231 2.63 -6.88 21.85
CA ARG A 231 1.56 -7.91 21.94
C ARG A 231 0.17 -7.39 21.53
N ASN A 232 0.13 -6.46 20.58
CA ASN A 232 -1.10 -5.77 20.16
C ASN A 232 -1.86 -6.43 19.02
N ALA A 233 -1.40 -7.55 18.44
CA ALA A 233 -1.98 -8.09 17.20
C ALA A 233 -3.49 -8.40 17.30
N ARG A 234 -3.97 -8.90 18.45
CA ARG A 234 -5.39 -9.20 18.72
C ARG A 234 -6.20 -8.03 19.31
N ARG A 235 -5.52 -6.95 19.72
CA ARG A 235 -6.14 -5.76 20.36
C ARG A 235 -6.04 -4.50 19.50
N GLY A 236 -5.31 -4.58 18.38
CA GLY A 236 -4.97 -3.44 17.54
C GLY A 236 -6.17 -2.74 16.92
N CYS A 237 -7.29 -3.43 16.67
CA CYS A 237 -8.47 -2.79 16.07
C CYS A 237 -9.13 -1.71 16.95
N GLN A 238 -8.82 -1.72 18.25
CA GLN A 238 -9.29 -0.75 19.24
C GLN A 238 -8.24 0.32 19.58
N SER A 239 -7.02 0.17 19.07
CA SER A 239 -5.93 1.10 19.37
C SER A 239 -6.05 2.34 18.48
N PRO A 240 -6.16 3.56 19.04
CA PRO A 240 -6.13 4.80 18.25
C PRO A 240 -4.75 5.05 17.62
N PHE A 241 -3.74 4.28 18.03
CA PHE A 241 -2.38 4.37 17.53
C PHE A 241 -2.05 3.28 16.52
N ARG A 242 -2.90 2.27 16.27
CA ARG A 242 -2.64 1.32 15.16
C ARG A 242 -2.60 2.12 13.85
N PRO A 243 -1.56 1.98 13.01
CA PRO A 243 -1.47 2.67 11.73
C PRO A 243 -2.78 2.58 10.95
N LEU A 244 -3.25 3.71 10.39
CA LEU A 244 -4.44 3.73 9.55
C LEU A 244 -4.14 3.18 8.16
N PHE A 245 -2.96 3.50 7.62
CA PHE A 245 -2.55 3.14 6.29
C PHE A 245 -1.59 1.94 6.32
N SER A 246 -1.78 1.04 5.37
CA SER A 246 -0.71 0.11 4.96
C SER A 246 0.45 0.93 4.37
N VAL A 247 1.69 0.58 4.71
CA VAL A 247 2.86 1.17 4.02
C VAL A 247 2.72 0.92 2.52
N ALA A 248 3.07 1.92 1.72
CA ALA A 248 2.99 1.83 0.27
C ALA A 248 3.75 0.62 -0.27
N ASP A 249 3.22 0.08 -1.36
CA ASP A 249 3.74 -1.04 -2.11
C ASP A 249 3.24 -0.95 -3.55
N ASN A 250 3.61 -1.93 -4.38
CA ASN A 250 3.15 -2.01 -5.77
C ASN A 250 1.63 -2.17 -5.94
N GLY A 251 0.88 -2.41 -4.86
CA GLY A 251 -0.58 -2.43 -4.87
C GLY A 251 -1.21 -1.08 -4.53
N TRP A 252 -0.50 -0.17 -3.85
CA TRP A 252 -0.98 1.18 -3.52
C TRP A 252 -0.41 2.26 -4.44
N MET A 253 0.73 2.00 -5.07
CA MET A 253 1.40 2.88 -6.03
C MET A 253 1.45 2.19 -7.39
N PHE A 254 0.32 2.17 -8.10
CA PHE A 254 0.35 1.81 -9.51
C PHE A 254 1.11 2.88 -10.28
N VAL A 255 1.99 2.43 -11.17
CA VAL A 255 2.81 3.28 -12.02
C VAL A 255 2.22 3.24 -13.40
N ASP A 256 2.17 4.38 -14.07
CA ASP A 256 1.73 4.46 -15.44
C ASP A 256 2.64 5.37 -16.27
N ARG A 257 2.49 5.29 -17.59
CA ARG A 257 3.19 6.11 -18.57
C ARG A 257 2.38 7.36 -18.85
N GLN A 258 3.05 8.50 -18.91
CA GLN A 258 2.44 9.78 -19.29
C GLN A 258 2.38 9.95 -20.82
#